data_AF-A0A640W612-F1
#
_entry.id   AF-A0A640W612-F1
#
_cell.length_a   1.000
_cell.length_b   1.000
_cell.length_c   1.000
_cell.angle_alpha   90.00
_cell.angle_beta   90.00
_cell.angle_gamma   90.00
#
_symmetry.space_group_name_H-M   'P 1'
#
loop_
_entity.id
_entity.type
_entity.pdbx_description
1 polymer ?
#
loop_
_entity_poly.entity_id
_entity_poly.type
_entity_poly.pdbx_seq_one_letter_code
_entity_poly.pdbx_strand_id
1 'polypeptide(L)' 'MGKVARQVVEEAGVDVDNLIELLIKNAAAELTTYYYYTILRANLIGMEGENLKEIAEVARI' A
#
# COMPACT_ATOMS: atom_id res chain seq x y z
N MET A 1 -20.89 15.67 -10.29
CA MET A 1 -20.86 14.74 -9.15
C MET A 1 -19.57 14.86 -8.33
N GLY A 2 -18.37 14.68 -8.91
CA GLY A 2 -17.10 14.77 -8.15
C GLY A 2 -16.85 16.08 -7.40
N LYS A 3 -17.21 17.24 -7.97
CA LYS A 3 -17.06 18.54 -7.31
C LYS A 3 -17.92 18.68 -6.04
N VAL A 4 -19.16 18.19 -6.08
CA VAL A 4 -20.08 18.24 -4.92
C VAL A 4 -19.59 17.29 -3.82
N ALA A 5 -19.13 16.09 -4.18
CA ALA A 5 -18.60 15.14 -3.21
C ALA A 5 -17.33 15.67 -2.50
N ARG A 6 -16.42 16.31 -3.26
CA ARG A 6 -15.23 16.94 -2.69
C ARG A 6 -15.59 18.09 -1.76
N GLN A 7 -16.52 18.96 -2.16
CA GLN A 7 -16.98 20.07 -1.34
C GLN A 7 -17.53 19.61 0.01
N VAL A 8 -18.31 18.53 0.06
CA VAL A 8 -18.83 17.97 1.32
C VAL A 8 -17.70 17.54 2.27
N VAL A 9 -16.59 17.01 1.73
CA VAL A 9 -15.44 16.57 2.53
C VAL A 9 -14.62 17.78 3.01
N GLU A 10 -14.46 18.80 2.17
CA GLU A 10 -13.82 20.07 2.54
C GLU A 10 -14.62 20.82 3.62
N GLU A 11 -15.96 20.87 3.49
CA GLU A 11 -16.87 21.48 4.48
C GLU A 11 -16.84 20.75 5.83
N ALA A 12 -16.49 19.46 5.86
CA ALA A 12 -16.23 18.70 7.08
C ALA A 12 -14.87 19.03 7.74
N GLY A 13 -14.08 19.95 7.16
CA GLY A 13 -12.80 20.42 7.70
C GLY A 13 -11.58 19.59 7.27
N VAL A 14 -11.72 18.74 6.25
CA VAL A 14 -10.61 17.92 5.73
C VAL A 14 -9.83 18.69 4.67
N ASP A 15 -8.51 18.73 4.82
CA ASP A 15 -7.61 19.13 3.74
C ASP A 15 -7.55 18.02 2.68
N VAL A 16 -8.37 18.17 1.64
CA VAL A 16 -8.52 17.14 0.60
C VAL A 16 -7.27 17.01 -0.26
N ASP A 17 -6.50 18.09 -0.47
CA ASP A 17 -5.29 18.01 -1.28
C ASP A 17 -4.19 17.24 -0.56
N ASN A 18 -3.98 17.52 0.73
CA ASN A 18 -3.07 16.73 1.55
C ASN A 18 -3.54 15.27 1.68
N LEU A 19 -4.85 15.03 1.84
CA LEU A 19 -5.40 13.67 1.87
C LEU A 19 -5.09 12.91 0.57
N ILE A 20 -5.31 13.53 -0.59
CA ILE A 20 -5.00 12.91 -1.88
C ILE A 20 -3.51 12.61 -2.00
N GLU A 21 -2.64 13.54 -1.57
CA GLU A 21 -1.18 13.32 -1.59
C GLU A 21 -0.79 12.08 -0.77
N LEU A 22 -1.33 11.96 0.44
CA LEU A 22 -1.07 10.80 1.31
C LEU A 22 -1.60 9.50 0.72
N LEU A 23 -2.81 9.52 0.14
CA LEU A 23 -3.39 8.34 -0.52
C LEU A 23 -2.56 7.88 -1.72
N ILE A 24 -2.10 8.81 -2.55
CA ILE A 24 -1.25 8.49 -3.71
C ILE A 24 0.08 7.89 -3.23
N LYS A 25 0.72 8.47 -2.21
CA LYS A 25 1.96 7.95 -1.64
C LYS A 25 1.79 6.54 -1.06
N ASN A 26 0.70 6.30 -0.31
CA ASN A 26 0.41 4.99 0.26
C ASN A 26 0.12 3.95 -0.83
N ALA A 27 -0.70 4.28 -1.83
CA ALA A 27 -0.99 3.35 -2.93
C ALA A 27 0.28 3.00 -3.73
N ALA A 28 1.18 3.96 -3.94
CA ALA A 28 2.48 3.69 -4.56
C ALA A 28 3.36 2.78 -3.69
N ALA A 29 3.37 2.99 -2.37
CA ALA A 29 4.11 2.15 -1.42
C ALA A 29 3.56 0.71 -1.39
N GLU A 30 2.24 0.51 -1.40
CA GLU A 30 1.62 -0.82 -1.49
C GLU A 30 1.99 -1.52 -2.80
N LEU A 31 1.81 -0.86 -3.95
CA LEU A 31 2.15 -1.46 -5.24
C LEU A 31 3.63 -1.90 -5.33
N THR A 32 4.54 -1.06 -4.82
CA THR A 32 5.97 -1.39 -4.79
C THR A 32 6.30 -2.47 -3.77
N THR A 33 5.64 -2.47 -2.60
CA THR A 33 5.77 -3.52 -1.59
C THR A 33 5.33 -4.86 -2.15
N TYR A 34 4.14 -4.93 -2.75
CA TYR A 34 3.63 -6.11 -3.43
C TYR A 34 4.65 -6.69 -4.42
N TYR A 35 5.20 -5.84 -5.29
CA TYR A 35 6.19 -6.25 -6.30
C TYR A 35 7.49 -6.76 -5.66
N TYR A 36 8.09 -6.01 -4.75
CA TYR A 36 9.38 -6.40 -4.17
C TYR A 36 9.26 -7.58 -3.20
N TYR A 37 8.15 -7.72 -2.48
CA TYR A 37 7.91 -8.88 -1.62
C TYR A 37 7.64 -10.15 -2.43
N THR A 38 7.07 -10.02 -3.64
CA THR A 38 6.97 -11.14 -4.59
C THR A 38 8.37 -11.67 -4.94
N ILE A 39 9.31 -10.76 -5.26
CA ILE A 39 10.69 -11.13 -5.59
C ILE A 39 11.41 -11.68 -4.35
N LEU A 40 11.29 -11.02 -3.19
CA LEU A 40 11.89 -11.45 -1.94
C LEU A 40 11.47 -12.88 -1.60
N ARG A 41 10.15 -13.15 -1.59
CA ARG A 41 9.60 -14.48 -1.27
C ARG A 41 10.10 -15.57 -2.22
N ALA A 42 10.22 -15.26 -3.51
CA ALA A 42 10.76 -16.21 -4.49
C ALA A 42 12.22 -16.60 -4.19
N ASN A 43 12.98 -15.72 -3.52
CA ASN A 43 14.39 -15.93 -3.17
C ASN A 43 14.60 -16.42 -1.72
N LEU A 44 13.55 -16.52 -0.89
CA LEU A 44 13.63 -17.10 0.45
C LEU A 44 13.72 -18.63 0.39
N ILE A 45 14.87 -19.16 -0.03
CA ILE A 45 15.08 -20.60 -0.26
C ILE A 45 15.90 -21.26 0.86
N GLY A 46 15.96 -22.60 0.84
CA GLY A 46 16.67 -23.40 1.84
C GLY A 46 15.85 -23.62 3.11
N MET A 47 16.37 -24.42 4.05
CA MET A 47 15.66 -24.80 5.27
C MET A 47 15.24 -23.60 6.13
N GLU A 48 16.06 -22.56 6.15
CA GLU A 48 15.78 -21.33 6.92
C GLU A 48 14.80 -20.41 6.19
N GLY A 49 14.95 -20.27 4.86
CA GLY A 49 14.12 -19.39 4.06
C GLY A 49 12.67 -19.86 3.88
N GLU A 50 12.44 -21.17 3.81
CA GLU A 50 11.11 -21.70 3.53
C GLU A 50 10.07 -21.31 4.59
N ASN A 51 10.48 -21.31 5.88
CA ASN A 51 9.62 -20.88 6.99
C ASN A 51 9.30 -19.38 6.95
N LEU A 52 10.13 -18.57 6.29
CA LEU A 52 9.94 -17.13 6.17
C LEU A 52 9.04 -16.75 5.00
N LYS A 53 8.81 -17.67 4.04
CA LYS A 53 7.97 -17.38 2.87
C LYS A 53 6.52 -17.05 3.23
N GLU A 54 5.97 -17.71 4.23
CA GLU A 54 4.61 -17.44 4.69
C GLU A 54 4.51 -16.05 5.32
N ILE A 55 5.50 -15.65 6.12
CA ILE A 55 5.59 -14.32 6.71
C ILE A 55 5.70 -13.26 5.60
N ALA A 56 6.55 -13.50 4.61
CA ALA A 56 6.70 -12.61 3.46
C ALA A 56 5.43 -12.54 2.60
N GLU A 57 4.64 -13.62 2.48
CA GLU A 57 3.37 -13.60 1.78
C GLU A 57 2.30 -12.78 2.52
N VAL A 58 2.22 -12.91 3.85
CA VAL A 58 1.26 -12.14 4.66
C VAL A 58 1.59 -10.64 4.67
N ALA A 59 2.87 -10.30 4.65
CA ALA A 59 3.33 -8.91 4.60
C ALA A 59 3.30 -8.29 3.18
N ARG A 60 2.90 -9.06 2.16
CA ARG A 60 2.77 -8.60 0.77
C ARG A 60 1.41 -7.92 0.56
N ILE A 61 1.36 -6.63 0.86
CA ILE A 61 0.19 -5.75 0.73
C ILE A 61 0.34 -4.90 -0.52
#